data_AF-Q22VV1-F1
#
_entry.id   AF-Q22VV1-F1
#
_cell.length_a   1.000
_cell.length_b   1.000
_cell.length_c   1.000
_cell.angle_alpha   90.00
_cell.angle_beta   90.00
_cell.angle_gamma   90.00
#
_symmetry.space_group_name_H-M   'P 1'
#
loop_
_entity.id
_entity.type
_entity.pdbx_description
1 polymer ?
#
loop_
_entity_poly.entity_id
_entity_poly.type
_entity_poly.pdbx_seq_one_letter_code
_entity_poly.pdbx_strand_id
1 'polypeptide(L)'
;MDPTKKIKKNDGTGDTVEKEQQEVNDEVEDKGQEKQPIEQIDREVMIPEYQKLIEYKNNLVKLDTLIQIESNEEQLEELRSLKADLENAISVQEQEIKTKQNNEYFFFNTEAIQTEHVNRLCKVFYEKDLKWYHGIITYVDNDEQKVIVQIIGYSDIVTVNSVYTKLKPKPDPELFQPGFACEAIYPDDGKYYPCIIEKITEDGRYVIKFKKYNNKEELSIYLLRESRKTQQDHRKKRTFDDLTEFKVPDNLKILPNDNEQVRQTKKKKVKALKQQFKQAQIEKHQSEKQNKWNDFKNNASSKKAGHFQSKKSQQSIFQSPETIEGKVGVTGSGKGMTNFSVRNYQAMQDNSHLSRLF
;
A
#
# COMPACT_ATOMS: atom_id res chain seq x y z
N MET A 1 -1.81 41.65 38.93
CA MET A 1 -2.53 40.51 39.52
C MET A 1 -3.22 39.79 38.39
N ASP A 2 -2.76 38.56 38.13
CA ASP A 2 -3.14 37.69 37.02
C ASP A 2 -4.63 37.36 36.96
N PRO A 3 -5.13 37.09 35.74
CA PRO A 3 -6.12 36.05 35.53
C PRO A 3 -5.53 34.91 34.68
N THR A 4 -5.81 33.71 35.18
CA THR A 4 -5.29 32.41 34.82
C THR A 4 -5.70 31.91 33.42
N LYS A 5 -4.77 31.16 32.81
CA LYS A 5 -4.88 30.45 31.53
C LYS A 5 -6.09 29.51 31.47
N LYS A 6 -6.87 29.63 30.40
CA LYS A 6 -7.74 28.55 29.89
C LYS A 6 -6.89 27.50 29.17
N ILE A 7 -6.90 26.27 29.69
CA ILE A 7 -6.37 25.08 29.01
C ILE A 7 -7.56 24.46 28.23
N LYS A 8 -7.48 24.44 26.91
CA LYS A 8 -8.28 23.54 26.06
C LYS A 8 -7.57 22.19 26.03
N LYS A 9 -8.24 21.13 26.49
CA LYS A 9 -7.83 19.75 26.22
C LYS A 9 -8.26 19.39 24.80
N ASN A 10 -7.31 18.92 23.99
CA ASN A 10 -7.55 18.19 22.76
C ASN A 10 -7.82 16.73 23.14
N ASP A 11 -8.98 16.21 22.77
CA ASP A 11 -9.23 14.78 22.62
C ASP A 11 -9.00 14.43 21.15
N GLY A 12 -8.19 13.39 20.90
CA GLY A 12 -7.89 12.94 19.55
C GLY A 12 -6.68 12.02 19.48
N THR A 13 -6.80 10.82 20.05
CA THR A 13 -5.91 9.68 19.74
C THR A 13 -6.62 8.40 20.16
N GLY A 14 -7.26 7.74 19.20
CA GLY A 14 -7.93 6.45 19.36
C GLY A 14 -8.01 5.67 18.04
N ASP A 15 -8.24 6.37 16.91
CA ASP A 15 -8.51 5.72 15.61
C ASP A 15 -7.28 5.29 14.79
N THR A 16 -6.05 5.56 15.25
CA THR A 16 -4.86 5.35 14.41
C THR A 16 -4.28 3.93 14.53
N VAL A 17 -4.56 3.19 15.61
CA VAL A 17 -3.90 1.90 15.89
C VAL A 17 -4.64 0.71 15.26
N GLU A 18 -5.97 0.80 15.09
CA GLU A 18 -6.76 -0.28 14.45
C GLU A 18 -6.62 -0.28 12.93
N LYS A 19 -6.46 0.89 12.30
CA LYS A 19 -6.21 0.99 10.84
C LYS A 19 -4.87 0.39 10.42
N GLU A 20 -3.82 0.55 11.23
CA GLU A 20 -2.50 0.00 10.92
C GLU A 20 -2.45 -1.53 11.00
N GLN A 21 -3.27 -2.18 11.84
CA GLN A 21 -3.29 -3.65 11.92
C GLN A 21 -4.10 -4.29 10.79
N GLN A 22 -5.12 -3.60 10.26
CA GLN A 22 -5.93 -4.12 9.15
C GLN A 22 -5.26 -3.91 7.78
N GLU A 23 -4.50 -2.82 7.58
CA GLU A 23 -3.72 -2.58 6.34
C GLU A 23 -2.57 -3.59 6.15
N VAL A 24 -1.97 -4.10 7.23
CA VAL A 24 -0.87 -5.09 7.17
C VAL A 24 -1.36 -6.45 6.66
N ASN A 25 -2.63 -6.80 6.83
CA ASN A 25 -3.17 -8.09 6.37
C ASN A 25 -3.43 -8.12 4.86
N ASP A 26 -3.73 -6.98 4.23
CA ASP A 26 -3.97 -6.88 2.78
C ASP A 26 -2.68 -6.65 1.95
N GLU A 27 -1.62 -6.07 2.54
CA GLU A 27 -0.33 -5.84 1.84
C GLU A 27 0.46 -7.13 1.53
N VAL A 28 0.07 -8.27 2.11
CA VAL A 28 0.71 -9.58 1.89
C VAL A 28 0.13 -10.32 0.66
N GLU A 29 -0.98 -9.85 0.05
CA GLU A 29 -1.61 -10.58 -1.07
C GLU A 29 -0.84 -10.54 -2.41
N ASP A 30 0.13 -9.63 -2.62
CA ASP A 30 0.82 -9.45 -3.93
C ASP A 30 2.36 -9.65 -3.89
N LYS A 31 2.91 -10.17 -2.79
CA LYS A 31 4.31 -10.62 -2.72
C LYS A 31 4.34 -12.14 -2.55
N GLY A 32 4.96 -12.82 -3.51
CA GLY A 32 5.09 -14.28 -3.54
C GLY A 32 5.72 -14.86 -2.28
N GLN A 33 4.87 -15.23 -1.32
CA GLN A 33 5.17 -16.12 -0.21
C GLN A 33 4.47 -17.45 -0.49
N GLU A 34 5.14 -18.57 -0.22
CA GLU A 34 4.62 -19.93 -0.40
C GLU A 34 3.41 -20.14 0.52
N LYS A 35 2.21 -19.81 0.01
CA LYS A 35 0.95 -20.27 0.60
C LYS A 35 0.83 -21.76 0.26
N GLN A 36 0.65 -22.61 1.26
CA GLN A 36 0.32 -24.01 0.98
C GLN A 36 -0.92 -24.09 0.06
N PRO A 37 -0.97 -25.04 -0.88
CA PRO A 37 -2.13 -25.21 -1.75
C PRO A 37 -3.39 -25.45 -0.92
N ILE A 38 -4.48 -24.76 -1.28
CA ILE A 38 -5.80 -24.85 -0.65
C ILE A 38 -6.30 -26.30 -0.57
N GLU A 39 -5.88 -27.11 -1.55
CA GLU A 39 -6.19 -28.52 -1.72
C GLU A 39 -5.73 -29.40 -0.55
N GLN A 40 -4.76 -28.96 0.26
CA GLN A 40 -4.21 -29.73 1.39
C GLN A 40 -4.92 -29.45 2.72
N ILE A 41 -5.86 -28.50 2.76
CA ILE A 41 -6.58 -28.12 3.98
C ILE A 41 -7.81 -29.01 4.15
N ASP A 42 -7.88 -29.73 5.27
CA ASP A 42 -9.08 -30.44 5.68
C ASP A 42 -10.17 -29.44 6.08
N ARG A 43 -11.09 -29.15 5.15
CA ARG A 43 -12.15 -28.17 5.34
C ARG A 43 -13.19 -28.62 6.36
N GLU A 44 -13.45 -29.92 6.49
CA GLU A 44 -14.46 -30.44 7.43
C GLU A 44 -14.06 -30.15 8.87
N VAL A 45 -12.75 -30.22 9.16
CA VAL A 45 -12.19 -29.89 10.48
C VAL A 45 -11.96 -28.38 10.64
N MET A 46 -11.44 -27.71 9.61
CA MET A 46 -11.03 -26.31 9.74
C MET A 46 -12.19 -25.31 9.76
N ILE A 47 -13.22 -25.50 8.95
CA ILE A 47 -14.31 -24.51 8.83
C ILE A 47 -15.04 -24.25 10.16
N PRO A 48 -15.37 -25.28 10.98
CA PRO A 48 -15.95 -25.06 12.30
C PRO A 48 -15.06 -24.19 13.22
N GLU A 49 -13.73 -24.34 13.16
CA GLU A 49 -12.80 -23.53 13.96
C GLU A 49 -12.85 -22.05 13.55
N TYR A 50 -12.99 -21.77 12.25
CA TYR A 50 -13.17 -20.41 11.74
C TYR A 50 -14.53 -19.83 12.12
N GLN A 51 -15.60 -20.62 12.08
CA GLN A 51 -16.94 -20.19 12.50
C GLN A 51 -16.94 -19.79 13.98
N LYS A 52 -16.32 -20.61 14.83
CA LYS A 52 -16.15 -20.33 16.25
C LYS A 52 -15.33 -19.06 16.50
N LEU A 53 -14.26 -18.84 15.73
CA LEU A 53 -13.48 -17.61 15.81
C LEU A 53 -14.32 -16.37 15.43
N ILE A 54 -15.11 -16.45 14.37
CA ILE A 54 -16.03 -15.38 13.96
C ILE A 54 -17.05 -15.09 15.06
N GLU A 55 -17.62 -16.14 15.67
CA GLU A 55 -18.56 -16.00 16.77
C GLU A 55 -17.93 -15.28 17.97
N TYR A 56 -16.72 -15.68 18.37
CA TYR A 56 -16.00 -15.02 19.47
C TYR A 56 -15.74 -13.55 19.17
N LYS A 57 -15.30 -13.20 17.96
CA LYS A 57 -15.09 -11.81 17.55
C LYS A 57 -16.39 -11.01 17.51
N ASN A 58 -17.49 -11.62 17.06
CA ASN A 58 -18.80 -10.97 17.07
C ASN A 58 -19.30 -10.72 18.51
N ASN A 59 -19.11 -11.69 19.41
CA ASN A 59 -19.46 -11.55 20.81
C ASN A 59 -18.61 -10.48 21.50
N LEU A 60 -17.35 -10.32 21.10
CA LEU A 60 -16.48 -9.24 21.58
C LEU A 60 -17.05 -7.87 21.21
N VAL A 61 -17.47 -7.67 19.95
CA VAL A 61 -18.12 -6.43 19.52
C VAL A 61 -19.40 -6.15 20.30
N LYS A 62 -20.25 -7.17 20.51
CA LYS A 62 -21.45 -7.04 21.34
C LYS A 62 -21.09 -6.63 22.77
N LEU A 63 -20.07 -7.24 23.35
CA LEU A 63 -19.62 -6.93 24.71
C LEU A 63 -19.08 -5.50 24.82
N ASP A 64 -18.32 -5.03 23.82
CA ASP A 64 -17.87 -3.64 23.75
C ASP A 64 -19.03 -2.65 23.69
N THR A 65 -20.07 -2.95 22.91
CA THR A 65 -21.27 -2.10 22.88
C THR A 65 -22.01 -2.09 24.23
N LEU A 66 -22.06 -3.22 24.95
CA LEU A 66 -22.67 -3.28 26.28
C LEU A 66 -21.87 -2.46 27.29
N ILE A 67 -20.54 -2.57 27.29
CA ILE A 67 -19.63 -1.79 28.16
C ILE A 67 -19.81 -0.28 27.94
N GLN A 68 -20.09 0.16 26.70
CA GLN A 68 -20.33 1.58 26.39
C GLN A 68 -21.68 2.10 26.91
N ILE A 69 -22.68 1.23 27.02
CA ILE A 69 -24.06 1.61 27.41
C ILE A 69 -24.26 1.46 28.92
N GLU A 70 -23.59 0.49 29.55
CA GLU A 70 -23.76 0.14 30.95
C GLU A 70 -23.32 1.29 31.87
N SER A 71 -24.15 1.57 32.89
CA SER A 71 -23.93 2.67 33.84
C SER A 71 -23.59 2.17 35.24
N ASN A 72 -23.84 0.89 35.53
CA ASN A 72 -23.54 0.27 36.83
C ASN A 72 -22.08 -0.21 36.88
N GLU A 73 -21.30 0.30 37.83
CA GLU A 73 -19.86 0.01 37.97
C GLU A 73 -19.57 -1.46 38.28
N GLU A 74 -20.43 -2.14 39.06
CA GLU A 74 -20.23 -3.55 39.41
C GLU A 74 -20.39 -4.45 38.18
N GLN A 75 -21.44 -4.21 37.39
CA GLN A 75 -21.68 -4.92 36.12
C GLN A 75 -20.61 -4.57 35.08
N LEU A 76 -20.13 -3.33 35.08
CA LEU A 76 -19.06 -2.90 34.17
C LEU A 76 -17.76 -3.66 34.42
N GLU A 77 -17.42 -3.92 35.69
CA GLU A 77 -16.22 -4.68 36.05
C GLU A 77 -16.36 -6.16 35.63
N GLU A 78 -17.54 -6.75 35.81
CA GLU A 78 -17.84 -8.10 35.30
C GLU A 78 -17.71 -8.19 33.77
N LEU A 79 -18.27 -7.21 33.04
CA LEU A 79 -18.18 -7.15 31.58
C LEU A 79 -16.73 -6.98 31.09
N ARG A 80 -15.91 -6.19 31.81
CA ARG A 80 -14.47 -6.04 31.52
C ARG A 80 -13.70 -7.33 31.75
N SER A 81 -14.00 -8.05 32.84
CA SER A 81 -13.40 -9.36 33.08
C SER A 81 -13.76 -10.34 31.97
N LEU A 82 -15.05 -10.42 31.62
CA LEU A 82 -15.52 -11.28 30.53
C LEU A 82 -14.88 -10.91 29.18
N LYS A 83 -14.64 -9.61 28.94
CA LYS A 83 -13.96 -9.12 27.75
C LYS A 83 -12.53 -9.63 27.69
N ALA A 84 -11.79 -9.52 28.79
CA ALA A 84 -10.41 -10.01 28.87
C ALA A 84 -10.34 -11.53 28.64
N ASP A 85 -11.28 -12.30 29.21
CA ASP A 85 -11.35 -13.74 29.01
C ASP A 85 -11.67 -14.10 27.54
N LEU A 86 -12.57 -13.35 26.90
CA LEU A 86 -12.92 -13.54 25.50
C LEU A 86 -11.77 -13.16 24.55
N GLU A 87 -11.04 -12.08 24.83
CA GLU A 87 -9.82 -11.71 24.09
C GLU A 87 -8.75 -12.80 24.18
N ASN A 88 -8.57 -13.39 25.37
CA ASN A 88 -7.67 -14.53 25.55
C ASN A 88 -8.14 -15.75 24.74
N ALA A 89 -9.44 -16.06 24.76
CA ALA A 89 -10.02 -17.16 23.99
C ALA A 89 -9.85 -16.98 22.47
N ILE A 90 -10.01 -15.74 21.97
CA ILE A 90 -9.76 -15.38 20.57
C ILE A 90 -8.28 -15.64 20.22
N SER A 91 -7.35 -15.13 21.04
CA SER A 91 -5.91 -15.31 20.82
C SER A 91 -5.50 -16.79 20.76
N VAL A 92 -6.03 -17.60 21.67
CA VAL A 92 -5.79 -19.07 21.68
C VAL A 92 -6.36 -19.72 20.42
N GLN A 93 -7.59 -19.40 20.05
CA GLN A 93 -8.25 -19.95 18.86
C GLN A 93 -7.51 -19.58 17.57
N GLU A 94 -7.00 -18.34 17.48
CA GLU A 94 -6.18 -17.89 16.35
C GLU A 94 -4.88 -18.68 16.22
N GLN A 95 -4.19 -18.92 17.34
CA GLN A 95 -2.96 -19.73 17.36
C GLN A 95 -3.24 -21.19 17.00
N GLU A 96 -4.37 -21.75 17.45
CA GLU A 96 -4.78 -23.11 17.12
C GLU A 96 -5.02 -23.28 15.62
N ILE A 97 -5.76 -22.34 15.01
CA ILE A 97 -6.00 -22.33 13.56
C ILE A 97 -4.68 -22.25 12.79
N LYS A 98 -3.80 -21.31 13.15
CA LYS A 98 -2.49 -21.15 12.49
C LYS A 98 -1.64 -22.41 12.59
N THR A 99 -1.65 -23.05 13.76
CA THR A 99 -0.92 -24.31 14.02
C THR A 99 -1.47 -25.47 13.19
N LYS A 100 -2.80 -25.66 13.19
CA LYS A 100 -3.48 -26.72 12.40
C LYS A 100 -3.26 -26.54 10.89
N GLN A 101 -3.23 -25.30 10.42
CA GLN A 101 -2.98 -24.97 9.01
C GLN A 101 -1.50 -25.00 8.63
N ASN A 102 -0.60 -25.12 9.61
CA ASN A 102 0.85 -24.95 9.44
C ASN A 102 1.18 -23.68 8.63
N ASN A 103 0.47 -22.59 8.94
CA ASN A 103 0.59 -21.32 8.25
C ASN A 103 0.36 -20.18 9.24
N GLU A 104 1.21 -19.15 9.18
CA GLU A 104 1.06 -17.96 10.02
C GLU A 104 -0.16 -17.12 9.62
N TYR A 105 -0.62 -17.27 8.36
CA TYR A 105 -1.72 -16.51 7.78
C TYR A 105 -3.02 -17.31 7.70
N PHE A 106 -4.14 -16.61 7.96
CA PHE A 106 -5.46 -17.18 7.80
C PHE A 106 -5.82 -17.36 6.33
N PHE A 107 -6.25 -18.58 6.00
CA PHE A 107 -6.69 -18.90 4.66
C PHE A 107 -8.07 -18.31 4.36
N PHE A 108 -8.99 -18.40 5.33
CA PHE A 108 -10.38 -17.96 5.20
C PHE A 108 -10.65 -16.65 5.94
N ASN A 109 -11.86 -16.12 5.80
CA ASN A 109 -12.31 -14.94 6.52
C ASN A 109 -12.48 -15.25 8.02
N THR A 110 -12.13 -14.29 8.88
CA THR A 110 -12.26 -14.41 10.34
C THR A 110 -13.21 -13.38 10.95
N GLU A 111 -13.75 -12.46 10.13
CA GLU A 111 -14.64 -11.40 10.60
C GLU A 111 -16.10 -11.71 10.23
N ALA A 112 -17.03 -11.33 11.10
CA ALA A 112 -18.45 -11.46 10.82
C ALA A 112 -18.87 -10.53 9.67
N ILE A 113 -19.74 -11.01 8.80
CA ILE A 113 -20.31 -10.18 7.73
C ILE A 113 -21.66 -9.67 8.22
N GLN A 114 -21.82 -8.36 8.20
CA GLN A 114 -23.02 -7.65 8.65
C GLN A 114 -23.88 -7.18 7.47
N THR A 115 -25.14 -6.85 7.72
CA THR A 115 -26.10 -6.33 6.73
C THR A 115 -25.67 -5.03 6.07
N GLU A 116 -24.83 -4.21 6.72
CA GLU A 116 -24.22 -3.01 6.13
C GLU A 116 -23.23 -3.32 4.99
N HIS A 117 -22.80 -4.57 4.87
CA HIS A 117 -21.88 -5.01 3.83
C HIS A 117 -22.57 -5.39 2.51
N VAL A 118 -23.90 -5.29 2.43
CA VAL A 118 -24.64 -5.48 1.17
C VAL A 118 -24.16 -4.45 0.13
N ASN A 119 -24.05 -4.90 -1.12
CA ASN A 119 -23.49 -4.17 -2.26
C ASN A 119 -21.99 -3.83 -2.18
N ARG A 120 -21.25 -4.38 -1.19
CA ARG A 120 -19.77 -4.27 -1.16
C ARG A 120 -19.12 -5.34 -2.04
N LEU A 121 -17.96 -4.99 -2.58
CA LEU A 121 -17.07 -5.93 -3.27
C LEU A 121 -16.44 -6.89 -2.26
N CYS A 122 -16.46 -8.19 -2.58
CA CYS A 122 -15.77 -9.24 -1.85
C CYS A 122 -15.01 -10.18 -2.79
N LYS A 123 -14.10 -10.96 -2.22
CA LYS A 123 -13.64 -12.22 -2.81
C LYS A 123 -14.44 -13.36 -2.19
N VAL A 124 -15.04 -14.20 -3.01
CA VAL A 124 -15.76 -15.40 -2.57
C VAL A 124 -14.99 -16.64 -2.99
N PHE A 125 -14.85 -17.60 -2.08
CA PHE A 125 -14.26 -18.89 -2.37
C PHE A 125 -15.33 -19.81 -2.96
N TYR A 126 -15.10 -20.30 -4.18
CA TYR A 126 -15.99 -21.23 -4.85
C TYR A 126 -15.51 -22.66 -4.62
N GLU A 127 -16.30 -23.43 -3.88
CA GLU A 127 -15.89 -24.76 -3.41
C GLU A 127 -15.77 -25.79 -4.54
N LYS A 128 -16.46 -25.59 -5.68
CA LYS A 128 -16.46 -26.57 -6.79
C LYS A 128 -15.12 -26.65 -7.50
N ASP A 129 -14.41 -25.54 -7.62
CA ASP A 129 -13.13 -25.45 -8.34
C ASP A 129 -11.99 -24.92 -7.46
N LEU A 130 -12.25 -24.72 -6.17
CA LEU A 130 -11.30 -24.30 -5.14
C LEU A 130 -10.63 -22.96 -5.46
N LYS A 131 -11.36 -22.03 -6.07
CA LYS A 131 -10.82 -20.72 -6.48
C LYS A 131 -11.55 -19.56 -5.83
N TRP A 132 -10.83 -18.46 -5.70
CA TRP A 132 -11.38 -17.19 -5.26
C TRP A 132 -11.83 -16.35 -6.47
N TYR A 133 -13.06 -15.86 -6.42
CA TYR A 133 -13.65 -15.00 -7.43
C TYR A 133 -14.05 -13.65 -6.84
N HIS A 134 -14.06 -12.60 -7.65
CA HIS A 134 -14.65 -11.34 -7.24
C HIS A 134 -16.18 -11.47 -7.27
N GLY A 135 -16.85 -10.94 -6.25
CA GLY A 135 -18.30 -11.00 -6.13
C GLY A 135 -18.85 -9.77 -5.43
N ILE A 136 -20.16 -9.58 -5.57
CA ILE A 136 -20.91 -8.52 -4.88
C ILE A 136 -21.88 -9.19 -3.92
N ILE A 137 -21.83 -8.77 -2.66
CA ILE A 137 -22.75 -9.26 -1.63
C ILE A 137 -24.14 -8.75 -1.94
N THR A 138 -25.09 -9.65 -2.13
CA THR A 138 -26.49 -9.33 -2.44
C THR A 138 -27.37 -9.41 -1.19
N TYR A 139 -27.08 -10.36 -0.30
CA TYR A 139 -27.83 -10.57 0.93
C TYR A 139 -26.93 -11.17 2.02
N VAL A 140 -27.23 -10.85 3.28
CA VAL A 140 -26.53 -11.33 4.47
C VAL A 140 -27.56 -11.85 5.46
N ASP A 141 -27.40 -13.11 5.86
CA ASP A 141 -28.08 -13.69 7.02
C ASP A 141 -27.17 -13.54 8.24
N ASN A 142 -27.53 -12.63 9.14
CA ASN A 142 -26.73 -12.35 10.33
C ASN A 142 -26.74 -13.51 11.35
N ASP A 143 -27.83 -14.27 11.40
CA ASP A 143 -28.04 -15.32 12.39
C ASP A 143 -27.28 -16.58 11.99
N GLU A 144 -27.42 -17.00 10.72
CA GLU A 144 -26.71 -18.18 10.21
C GLU A 144 -25.30 -17.87 9.70
N GLN A 145 -24.91 -16.59 9.67
CA GLN A 145 -23.66 -16.12 9.05
C GLN A 145 -23.48 -16.68 7.63
N LYS A 146 -24.57 -16.66 6.85
CA LYS A 146 -24.60 -17.05 5.43
C LYS A 146 -24.76 -15.82 4.55
N VAL A 147 -24.12 -15.86 3.39
CA VAL A 147 -24.04 -14.72 2.48
C VAL A 147 -24.41 -15.17 1.09
N ILE A 148 -25.25 -14.39 0.42
CA ILE A 148 -25.54 -14.57 -1.00
C ILE A 148 -24.65 -13.60 -1.77
N VAL A 149 -23.84 -14.16 -2.68
CA VAL A 149 -22.87 -13.41 -3.48
C VAL A 149 -23.15 -13.64 -4.95
N GLN A 150 -23.30 -12.55 -5.70
CA GLN A 150 -23.27 -12.57 -7.17
C GLN A 150 -21.81 -12.55 -7.62
N ILE A 151 -21.36 -13.60 -8.31
CA ILE A 151 -19.99 -13.64 -8.84
C ILE A 151 -19.91 -12.71 -10.06
N ILE A 152 -18.85 -11.90 -10.17
CA ILE A 152 -18.62 -11.01 -11.32
C ILE A 152 -17.92 -11.79 -12.43
N GLY A 153 -18.36 -11.62 -13.68
CA GLY A 153 -17.87 -12.38 -14.83
C GLY A 153 -18.56 -13.74 -15.03
N TYR A 154 -19.49 -14.08 -14.15
CA TYR A 154 -20.28 -15.31 -14.21
C TYR A 154 -21.73 -14.96 -13.87
N SER A 155 -22.70 -15.70 -14.41
CA SER A 155 -24.12 -15.50 -14.06
C SER A 155 -24.51 -16.22 -12.77
N ASP A 156 -23.56 -16.82 -12.06
CA ASP A 156 -23.79 -17.62 -10.87
C ASP A 156 -24.01 -16.73 -9.63
N ILE A 157 -25.09 -17.02 -8.91
CA ILE A 157 -25.34 -16.53 -7.55
C ILE A 157 -25.09 -17.70 -6.61
N VAL A 158 -24.21 -17.50 -5.63
CA VAL A 158 -23.81 -18.54 -4.68
C VAL A 158 -24.22 -18.16 -3.26
N THR A 159 -24.75 -19.12 -2.52
CA THR A 159 -24.97 -18.99 -1.07
C THR A 159 -23.84 -19.70 -0.36
N VAL A 160 -23.04 -18.97 0.42
CA VAL A 160 -21.86 -19.48 1.10
C VAL A 160 -21.85 -19.05 2.56
N ASN A 161 -21.12 -19.75 3.41
CA ASN A 161 -20.84 -19.27 4.77
C ASN A 161 -19.93 -18.03 4.71
N SER A 162 -20.04 -17.12 5.69
CA SER A 162 -19.22 -15.90 5.78
C SER A 162 -17.70 -16.19 5.84
N VAL A 163 -17.30 -17.36 6.31
CA VAL A 163 -15.91 -17.87 6.29
C VAL A 163 -15.32 -17.86 4.86
N TYR A 164 -16.15 -18.15 3.86
CA TYR A 164 -15.73 -18.19 2.45
C TYR A 164 -15.78 -16.83 1.75
N THR A 165 -16.07 -15.75 2.46
CA THR A 165 -16.25 -14.42 1.88
C THR A 165 -15.29 -13.43 2.52
N LYS A 166 -14.33 -12.93 1.75
CA LYS A 166 -13.39 -11.88 2.18
C LYS A 166 -13.83 -10.54 1.64
N LEU A 167 -14.24 -9.63 2.52
CA LEU A 167 -14.58 -8.27 2.13
C LEU A 167 -13.36 -7.52 1.61
N LYS A 168 -13.56 -6.66 0.61
CA LYS A 168 -12.52 -5.71 0.19
C LYS A 168 -12.67 -4.38 0.93
N PRO A 169 -11.55 -3.74 1.30
CA PRO A 169 -11.57 -2.46 1.99
C PRO A 169 -12.26 -1.43 1.10
N LYS A 170 -12.96 -0.49 1.73
CA LYS A 170 -13.59 0.63 1.02
C LYS A 170 -12.48 1.51 0.45
N PRO A 171 -12.41 1.73 -0.87
CA PRO A 171 -11.42 2.63 -1.44
C PRO A 171 -11.66 4.06 -0.98
N ASP A 172 -10.58 4.81 -0.73
CA ASP A 172 -10.64 6.21 -0.32
C ASP A 172 -11.13 7.10 -1.48
N PRO A 173 -12.30 7.75 -1.38
CA PRO A 173 -12.85 8.60 -2.43
C PRO A 173 -11.92 9.73 -2.90
N GLU A 174 -11.01 10.21 -2.05
CA GLU A 174 -10.07 11.28 -2.41
C GLU A 174 -9.12 10.87 -3.55
N LEU A 175 -8.84 9.57 -3.66
CA LEU A 175 -7.98 9.00 -4.70
C LEU A 175 -8.72 8.76 -6.03
N PHE A 176 -10.05 8.88 -6.04
CA PHE A 176 -10.89 8.62 -7.20
C PHE A 176 -11.63 9.90 -7.60
N GLN A 177 -10.91 10.86 -8.18
CA GLN A 177 -11.50 12.09 -8.70
C GLN A 177 -11.63 12.07 -10.23
N PRO A 178 -12.56 12.83 -10.83
CA PRO A 178 -12.64 12.96 -12.28
C PRO A 178 -11.29 13.32 -12.92
N GLY A 179 -10.94 12.61 -14.00
CA GLY A 179 -9.65 12.69 -14.69
C GLY A 179 -8.57 11.74 -14.16
N PHE A 180 -8.76 11.11 -12.99
CA PHE A 180 -7.74 10.23 -12.41
C PHE A 180 -7.75 8.86 -13.07
N ALA A 181 -6.56 8.27 -13.21
CA ALA A 181 -6.39 6.92 -13.72
C ALA A 181 -6.49 5.89 -12.58
N CYS A 182 -7.36 4.90 -12.76
CA CYS A 182 -7.59 3.81 -11.83
C CYS A 182 -7.71 2.47 -12.59
N GLU A 183 -7.98 1.39 -11.87
CA GLU A 183 -8.39 0.11 -12.45
C GLU A 183 -9.78 -0.25 -11.92
N ALA A 184 -10.64 -0.77 -12.80
CA ALA A 184 -12.00 -1.20 -12.45
C ALA A 184 -12.22 -2.66 -12.83
N ILE A 185 -13.04 -3.37 -12.05
CA ILE A 185 -13.47 -4.72 -12.41
C ILE A 185 -14.39 -4.63 -13.64
N TYR A 186 -14.07 -5.41 -14.67
CA TYR A 186 -14.88 -5.52 -15.87
C TYR A 186 -16.00 -6.55 -15.66
N PRO A 187 -17.27 -6.21 -15.96
CA PRO A 187 -18.41 -7.08 -15.64
C PRO A 187 -18.37 -8.45 -16.31
N ASP A 188 -17.84 -8.55 -17.54
CA ASP A 188 -17.93 -9.77 -18.35
C ASP A 188 -16.97 -10.88 -17.91
N ASP A 189 -15.83 -10.53 -17.30
CA ASP A 189 -14.80 -11.52 -16.94
C ASP A 189 -14.30 -11.41 -15.49
N GLY A 190 -14.79 -10.41 -14.74
CA GLY A 190 -14.44 -10.22 -13.34
C GLY A 190 -12.98 -9.80 -13.10
N LYS A 191 -12.27 -9.30 -14.13
CA LYS A 191 -10.87 -8.87 -14.03
C LYS A 191 -10.73 -7.36 -13.99
N TYR A 192 -9.63 -6.89 -13.42
CA TYR A 192 -9.31 -5.47 -13.36
C TYR A 192 -8.69 -4.97 -14.68
N TYR A 193 -9.23 -3.87 -15.19
CA TYR A 193 -8.72 -3.19 -16.39
C TYR A 193 -8.46 -1.71 -16.12
N PRO A 194 -7.43 -1.13 -16.76
CA PRO A 194 -7.10 0.26 -16.57
C PRO A 194 -8.16 1.18 -17.21
N CYS A 195 -8.63 2.14 -16.43
CA CYS A 195 -9.65 3.11 -16.81
C CYS A 195 -9.30 4.52 -16.32
N ILE A 196 -10.11 5.49 -16.74
CA ILE A 196 -10.06 6.89 -16.30
C ILE A 196 -11.45 7.25 -15.80
N ILE A 197 -11.52 7.92 -14.65
CA ILE A 197 -12.79 8.44 -14.11
C ILE A 197 -13.19 9.64 -14.95
N GLU A 198 -14.38 9.61 -15.54
CA GLU A 198 -14.89 10.73 -16.33
C GLU A 198 -15.66 11.72 -15.47
N LYS A 199 -16.58 11.21 -14.64
CA LYS A 199 -17.39 12.01 -13.72
C LYS A 199 -17.93 11.15 -12.59
N ILE A 200 -18.38 11.82 -11.54
CA ILE A 200 -19.13 11.24 -10.43
C ILE A 200 -20.58 11.73 -10.58
N THR A 201 -21.55 10.82 -10.57
CA THR A 201 -22.99 11.12 -10.62
C THR A 201 -23.50 11.59 -9.25
N GLU A 202 -24.66 12.26 -9.24
CA GLU A 202 -25.31 12.75 -8.02
C GLU A 202 -25.59 11.64 -7.00
N ASP A 203 -25.88 10.43 -7.49
CA ASP A 203 -26.09 9.21 -6.67
C ASP A 203 -24.80 8.65 -6.04
N GLY A 204 -23.64 9.27 -6.28
CA GLY A 204 -22.34 8.79 -5.79
C GLY A 204 -21.73 7.64 -6.61
N ARG A 205 -22.33 7.28 -7.75
CA ARG A 205 -21.74 6.33 -8.72
C ARG A 205 -20.65 6.99 -9.58
N TYR A 206 -19.77 6.17 -10.13
CA TYR A 206 -18.61 6.58 -10.90
C TYR A 206 -18.77 6.19 -12.36
N VAL A 207 -18.75 7.18 -13.25
CA VAL A 207 -18.69 6.94 -14.68
C VAL A 207 -17.22 6.84 -15.08
N ILE A 208 -16.80 5.65 -15.48
CA ILE A 208 -15.43 5.34 -15.86
C ILE A 208 -15.35 4.99 -17.34
N LYS A 209 -14.19 5.24 -17.93
CA LYS A 209 -13.89 4.92 -19.32
C LYS A 209 -12.68 4.01 -19.41
N PHE A 210 -12.85 2.79 -19.91
CA PHE A 210 -11.73 1.86 -20.05
C PHE A 210 -10.79 2.29 -21.19
N LYS A 211 -9.48 2.16 -20.96
CA LYS A 211 -8.46 2.64 -21.91
C LYS A 211 -8.40 1.83 -23.20
N LYS A 212 -8.64 0.52 -23.13
CA LYS A 212 -8.47 -0.39 -24.27
C LYS A 212 -9.66 -0.38 -25.22
N TYR A 213 -10.87 -0.41 -24.67
CA TYR A 213 -12.09 -0.59 -25.46
C TYR A 213 -12.89 0.71 -25.61
N ASN A 214 -12.48 1.79 -24.93
CA ASN A 214 -13.12 3.11 -25.00
C ASN A 214 -14.62 3.10 -24.61
N ASN A 215 -15.10 2.00 -24.03
CA ASN A 215 -16.42 1.84 -23.44
C ASN A 215 -16.48 2.56 -22.09
N LYS A 216 -17.71 2.99 -21.76
CA LYS A 216 -18.01 3.68 -20.52
C LYS A 216 -18.89 2.78 -19.67
N GLU A 217 -18.63 2.75 -18.38
CA GLU A 217 -19.42 2.01 -17.40
C GLU A 217 -19.73 2.88 -16.20
N GLU A 218 -20.87 2.63 -15.58
CA GLU A 218 -21.29 3.28 -14.34
C GLU A 218 -21.20 2.27 -13.19
N LEU A 219 -20.23 2.49 -12.29
CA LEU A 219 -19.86 1.53 -11.25
C LEU A 219 -19.86 2.17 -9.87
N SER A 220 -19.97 1.35 -8.83
CA SER A 220 -19.72 1.78 -7.44
C SER A 220 -18.22 1.92 -7.18
N ILE A 221 -17.84 2.79 -6.23
CA ILE A 221 -16.45 2.97 -5.81
C ILE A 221 -15.79 1.65 -5.38
N TYR A 222 -16.56 0.70 -4.82
CA TYR A 222 -16.04 -0.60 -4.38
C TYR A 222 -15.46 -1.44 -5.52
N LEU A 223 -15.85 -1.18 -6.77
CA LEU A 223 -15.34 -1.87 -7.95
C LEU A 223 -14.06 -1.24 -8.52
N LEU A 224 -13.61 -0.14 -7.93
CA LEU A 224 -12.41 0.60 -8.31
C LEU A 224 -11.24 0.27 -7.38
N ARG A 225 -10.03 0.30 -7.94
CA ARG A 225 -8.79 0.29 -7.17
C ARG A 225 -7.78 1.23 -7.79
N GLU A 226 -6.80 1.64 -6.99
CA GLU A 226 -5.67 2.41 -7.51
C GLU A 226 -4.94 1.63 -8.61
N SER A 227 -4.51 2.36 -9.64
CA SER A 227 -3.62 1.81 -10.65
C SER A 227 -2.28 1.43 -10.00
N ARG A 228 -1.74 0.26 -10.35
CA ARG A 228 -0.41 -0.20 -9.88
C ARG A 228 0.71 0.83 -10.11
N LYS A 229 0.57 1.69 -11.14
CA LYS A 229 1.51 2.78 -11.43
C LYS A 229 1.43 3.90 -10.38
N THR A 230 0.22 4.25 -9.95
CA THR A 230 -0.05 5.31 -8.97
C THR A 230 0.44 4.91 -7.59
N GLN A 231 0.25 3.64 -7.19
CA GLN A 231 0.75 3.12 -5.91
C GLN A 231 2.28 3.26 -5.75
N GLN A 232 3.05 3.12 -6.84
CA GLN A 232 4.51 3.29 -6.80
C GLN A 232 4.93 4.76 -6.63
N ASP A 233 4.13 5.71 -7.11
CA ASP A 233 4.40 7.15 -6.98
C ASP A 233 4.06 7.67 -5.59
N HIS A 234 2.99 7.18 -4.95
CA HIS A 234 2.67 7.51 -3.56
C HIS A 234 3.76 6.99 -2.59
N ARG A 235 4.29 5.78 -2.82
CA ARG A 235 5.43 5.25 -2.04
C ARG A 235 6.73 6.06 -2.22
N LYS A 236 6.84 6.89 -3.26
CA LYS A 236 8.00 7.78 -3.52
C LYS A 236 7.78 9.23 -3.09
N LYS A 237 6.55 9.63 -2.79
CA LYS A 237 6.22 10.98 -2.29
C LYS A 237 6.63 11.11 -0.81
N ARG A 238 7.93 11.11 -0.54
CA ARG A 238 8.43 11.86 0.62
C ARG A 238 8.14 13.33 0.34
N THR A 239 7.38 13.97 1.21
CA THR A 239 7.03 15.38 1.05
C THR A 239 8.30 16.24 1.05
N PHE A 240 8.25 17.45 0.49
CA PHE A 240 9.41 18.33 0.44
C PHE A 240 9.94 18.69 1.85
N ASP A 241 9.05 18.67 2.86
CA ASP A 241 9.38 18.84 4.28
C ASP A 241 10.21 17.68 4.85
N ASP A 242 10.03 16.45 4.36
CA ASP A 242 10.80 15.28 4.80
C ASP A 242 12.28 15.32 4.38
N LEU A 243 12.66 16.31 3.58
CA LEU A 243 14.03 16.56 3.15
C LEU A 243 14.69 17.74 3.89
N THR A 244 13.99 18.50 4.72
CA THR A 244 14.61 19.63 5.44
C THR A 244 15.23 19.19 6.77
N GLU A 245 14.65 18.17 7.43
CA GLU A 245 15.10 17.69 8.73
C GLU A 245 15.14 16.15 8.82
N PHE A 246 16.22 15.60 9.37
CA PHE A 246 16.32 14.16 9.62
C PHE A 246 15.61 13.78 10.93
N LYS A 247 14.40 13.23 10.84
CA LYS A 247 13.68 12.66 12.00
C LYS A 247 13.97 11.17 12.13
N VAL A 248 14.49 10.72 13.28
CA VAL A 248 14.63 9.29 13.59
C VAL A 248 13.23 8.71 13.84
N PRO A 249 12.80 7.65 13.14
CA PRO A 249 11.51 7.01 13.39
C PRO A 249 11.39 6.53 14.84
N ASP A 250 10.19 6.62 15.41
CA ASP A 250 9.94 6.31 16.83
C ASP A 250 10.34 4.88 17.19
N ASN A 251 10.12 3.92 16.28
CA ASN A 251 10.49 2.50 16.43
C ASN A 251 12.00 2.24 16.48
N LEU A 252 12.83 3.22 16.09
CA LEU A 252 14.29 3.15 16.09
C LEU A 252 14.94 4.03 17.17
N LYS A 253 14.13 4.71 17.99
CA LYS A 253 14.62 5.41 19.18
C LYS A 253 15.12 4.39 20.20
N ILE A 254 16.27 4.70 20.79
CA ILE A 254 16.90 3.86 21.80
C ILE A 254 16.25 4.21 23.13
N LEU A 255 15.57 3.24 23.74
CA LEU A 255 14.97 3.42 25.06
C LEU A 255 16.02 3.11 26.15
N PRO A 256 15.91 3.72 27.35
CA PRO A 256 16.81 3.42 28.47
C PRO A 256 16.78 1.96 28.94
N ASN A 257 15.68 1.25 28.68
CA ASN A 257 15.44 -0.14 29.12
C ASN A 257 15.86 -1.22 28.09
N ASP A 258 16.45 -0.82 26.94
CA ASP A 258 16.80 -1.75 25.86
C ASP A 258 18.10 -2.55 26.14
N ASN A 259 18.11 -3.84 25.81
CA ASN A 259 19.30 -4.71 25.82
C ASN A 259 20.40 -4.17 24.87
N GLU A 260 21.68 -4.38 25.20
CA GLU A 260 22.83 -3.83 24.47
C GLU A 260 22.86 -4.22 22.99
N GLN A 261 22.45 -5.46 22.66
CA GLN A 261 22.37 -5.93 21.27
C GLN A 261 21.27 -5.20 20.47
N VAL A 262 20.12 -4.94 21.08
CA VAL A 262 19.02 -4.16 20.48
C VAL A 262 19.46 -2.70 20.29
N ARG A 263 20.21 -2.17 21.25
CA ARG A 263 20.79 -0.82 21.18
C ARG A 263 21.78 -0.68 20.02
N GLN A 264 22.65 -1.66 19.82
CA GLN A 264 23.63 -1.65 18.72
C GLN A 264 22.97 -1.80 17.34
N THR A 265 21.96 -2.67 17.22
CA THR A 265 21.21 -2.84 15.95
C THR A 265 20.41 -1.59 15.60
N LYS A 266 19.71 -0.96 16.56
CA LYS A 266 19.05 0.35 16.38
C LYS A 266 20.06 1.42 15.97
N LYS A 267 21.22 1.53 16.63
CA LYS A 267 22.30 2.47 16.24
C LYS A 267 22.78 2.28 14.80
N LYS A 268 23.01 1.04 14.37
CA LYS A 268 23.44 0.72 12.99
C LYS A 268 22.38 1.14 11.97
N LYS A 269 21.10 0.82 12.24
CA LYS A 269 19.97 1.21 11.37
C LYS A 269 19.80 2.73 11.28
N VAL A 270 19.87 3.44 12.41
CA VAL A 270 19.82 4.92 12.43
C VAL A 270 21.00 5.54 11.66
N LYS A 271 22.21 4.97 11.77
CA LYS A 271 23.38 5.43 11.01
C LYS A 271 23.18 5.26 9.50
N ALA A 272 22.64 4.11 9.07
CA ALA A 272 22.31 3.86 7.67
C ALA A 272 21.26 4.85 7.14
N LEU A 273 20.21 5.12 7.92
CA LEU A 273 19.18 6.11 7.57
C LEU A 273 19.75 7.53 7.45
N LYS A 274 20.63 7.95 8.37
CA LYS A 274 21.35 9.25 8.28
C LYS A 274 22.19 9.34 7.01
N GLN A 275 22.87 8.26 6.65
CA GLN A 275 23.70 8.21 5.45
C GLN A 275 22.86 8.31 4.18
N GLN A 276 21.74 7.58 4.11
CA GLN A 276 20.79 7.67 2.99
C GLN A 276 20.20 9.08 2.86
N PHE A 277 19.81 9.70 3.97
CA PHE A 277 19.32 11.08 3.98
C PHE A 277 20.38 12.06 3.43
N LYS A 278 21.63 11.96 3.92
CA LYS A 278 22.73 12.79 3.42
C LYS A 278 22.99 12.59 1.93
N GLN A 279 22.91 11.35 1.45
CA GLN A 279 23.09 11.04 0.02
C GLN A 279 21.96 11.64 -0.83
N ALA A 280 20.71 11.54 -0.37
CA ALA A 280 19.54 12.13 -1.06
C ALA A 280 19.63 13.66 -1.15
N GLN A 281 20.12 14.35 -0.11
CA GLN A 281 20.37 15.79 -0.16
C GLN A 281 21.42 16.17 -1.21
N ILE A 282 22.51 15.39 -1.27
CA ILE A 282 23.58 15.62 -2.24
C ILE A 282 23.06 15.41 -3.67
N GLU A 283 22.30 14.34 -3.90
CA GLU A 283 21.72 14.03 -5.21
C GLU A 283 20.70 15.09 -5.65
N LYS A 284 19.84 15.56 -4.74
CA LYS A 284 18.93 16.68 -4.99
C LYS A 284 19.68 17.93 -5.42
N HIS A 285 20.70 18.34 -4.68
CA HIS A 285 21.50 19.52 -5.02
C HIS A 285 22.26 19.35 -6.35
N GLN A 286 22.68 18.14 -6.69
CA GLN A 286 23.27 17.83 -8.01
C GLN A 286 22.22 17.92 -9.13
N SER A 287 21.03 17.36 -8.91
CA SER A 287 19.91 17.43 -9.86
C SER A 287 19.45 18.86 -10.11
N GLU A 288 19.33 19.68 -9.06
CA GLU A 288 18.99 21.10 -9.18
C GLU A 288 20.05 21.88 -9.97
N LYS A 289 21.34 21.61 -9.75
CA LYS A 289 22.43 22.18 -10.55
C LYS A 289 22.35 21.76 -12.02
N GLN A 290 22.03 20.50 -12.28
CA GLN A 290 21.86 19.98 -13.64
C GLN A 290 20.65 20.62 -14.34
N ASN A 291 19.52 20.77 -13.65
CA ASN A 291 18.34 21.44 -14.17
C ASN A 291 18.63 22.91 -14.48
N LYS A 292 19.28 23.64 -13.56
CA LYS A 292 19.73 25.02 -13.80
C LYS A 292 20.70 25.11 -15.00
N TRP A 293 21.58 24.13 -15.18
CA TRP A 293 22.48 24.09 -16.33
C TRP A 293 21.74 23.78 -17.64
N ASN A 294 20.77 22.87 -17.62
CA ASN A 294 19.90 22.60 -18.76
C ASN A 294 19.07 23.83 -19.14
N ASP A 295 18.51 24.55 -18.16
CA ASP A 295 17.79 25.80 -18.37
C ASP A 295 18.70 26.89 -18.94
N PHE A 296 19.92 27.02 -18.41
CA PHE A 296 20.93 27.93 -18.97
C PHE A 296 21.30 27.56 -20.41
N LYS A 297 21.52 26.27 -20.70
CA LYS A 297 21.83 25.77 -22.05
C LYS A 297 20.69 26.05 -23.03
N ASN A 298 19.46 25.76 -22.64
CA ASN A 298 18.27 25.98 -23.46
C ASN A 298 18.01 27.49 -23.66
N ASN A 299 18.16 28.31 -22.62
CA ASN A 299 18.05 29.77 -22.72
C ASN A 299 19.20 30.43 -23.50
N ALA A 300 20.41 29.85 -23.47
CA ALA A 300 21.54 30.30 -24.28
C ALA A 300 21.37 29.90 -25.76
N SER A 301 20.66 28.80 -26.04
CA SER A 301 20.32 28.39 -27.41
C SER A 301 19.24 29.27 -28.04
N SER A 302 18.25 29.73 -27.26
CA SER A 302 17.20 30.64 -27.75
C SER A 302 17.70 32.07 -27.98
N LYS A 303 18.73 32.54 -27.25
CA LYS A 303 19.37 33.84 -27.48
C LYS A 303 20.35 33.88 -28.67
N LYS A 304 20.64 32.75 -29.33
CA LYS A 304 21.49 32.70 -30.54
C LYS A 304 20.73 32.88 -31.86
N ALA A 305 19.44 33.19 -31.81
CA ALA A 305 18.67 33.59 -33.00
C ALA A 305 18.89 35.07 -33.41
N GLY A 306 19.80 35.80 -32.76
CA GLY A 306 20.12 37.20 -33.07
C GLY A 306 21.61 37.44 -33.36
N HIS A 307 21.94 37.68 -34.63
CA HIS A 307 22.99 38.60 -35.10
C HIS A 307 24.50 38.36 -34.82
N PHE A 308 24.95 37.21 -34.29
CA PHE A 308 26.39 36.92 -34.22
C PHE A 308 26.74 35.48 -34.67
N GLN A 309 26.58 35.21 -35.98
CA GLN A 309 27.24 34.09 -36.63
C GLN A 309 28.70 34.44 -36.92
N SER A 310 29.55 34.41 -35.89
CA SER A 310 30.99 34.21 -36.12
C SER A 310 31.27 32.71 -36.06
N LYS A 311 31.86 32.19 -37.13
CA LYS A 311 32.23 30.78 -37.33
C LYS A 311 32.91 30.22 -36.07
N LYS A 312 32.33 29.20 -35.45
CA LYS A 312 33.05 28.40 -34.45
C LYS A 312 34.18 27.65 -35.15
N SER A 313 35.42 27.95 -34.79
CA SER A 313 36.56 27.05 -34.98
C SER A 313 36.29 25.76 -34.20
N GLN A 314 36.43 24.62 -34.87
CA GLN A 314 36.26 23.26 -34.32
C GLN A 314 37.54 22.77 -33.63
N GLN A 315 38.11 23.57 -32.74
CA GLN A 315 39.30 23.19 -31.97
C GLN A 315 39.01 23.43 -30.49
N SER A 316 39.07 22.36 -29.70
CA SER A 316 38.79 22.39 -28.27
C SER A 316 39.89 23.17 -27.53
N ILE A 317 39.52 24.01 -26.57
CA ILE A 317 40.48 24.69 -25.66
C ILE A 317 41.32 23.69 -24.84
N PHE A 318 40.93 22.42 -24.83
CA PHE A 318 41.63 21.30 -24.20
C PHE A 318 42.30 20.36 -25.20
N GLN A 319 42.39 20.75 -26.47
CA GLN A 319 43.10 19.97 -27.49
C GLN A 319 44.59 20.14 -27.26
N SER A 320 45.26 19.05 -26.86
CA SER A 320 46.71 19.03 -26.73
C SER A 320 47.36 19.42 -28.07
N PRO A 321 48.39 20.28 -28.07
CA PRO A 321 49.12 20.59 -29.29
C PRO A 321 49.83 19.32 -29.82
N GLU A 322 49.91 19.16 -31.13
CA GLU A 322 50.55 17.98 -31.78
C GLU A 322 52.09 17.98 -31.68
N THR A 323 52.69 18.89 -30.92
CA THR A 323 54.14 18.91 -30.66
C THR A 323 54.50 18.10 -29.41
N ILE A 324 55.61 17.38 -29.48
CA ILE A 324 56.01 16.31 -28.52
C ILE A 324 56.39 16.80 -27.10
N GLU A 325 56.25 18.09 -26.81
CA GLU A 325 56.56 18.71 -25.51
C GLU A 325 55.35 19.40 -24.84
N GLY A 326 54.13 19.24 -25.37
CA GLY A 326 52.92 19.85 -24.80
C GLY A 326 52.44 19.20 -23.50
N LYS A 327 52.86 19.71 -22.33
CA LYS A 327 52.40 19.25 -21.01
C LYS A 327 51.26 20.13 -20.49
N VAL A 328 50.06 19.56 -20.28
CA VAL A 328 48.92 20.24 -19.65
C VAL A 328 48.64 19.70 -18.24
N GLY A 329 48.78 20.60 -17.26
CA GLY A 329 48.14 20.65 -15.93
C GLY A 329 47.88 19.36 -15.14
N VAL A 330 48.77 19.07 -14.18
CA VAL A 330 48.55 18.12 -13.06
C VAL A 330 47.96 18.91 -11.87
N THR A 331 46.75 18.63 -11.38
CA THR A 331 46.37 18.04 -10.06
C THR A 331 45.02 18.68 -9.69
N GLY A 332 44.03 18.11 -9.00
CA GLY A 332 43.89 16.90 -8.19
C GLY A 332 42.39 16.69 -7.82
N SER A 333 42.06 15.45 -7.44
CA SER A 333 40.78 14.99 -6.83
C SER A 333 39.56 14.75 -7.73
N GLY A 334 39.69 13.77 -8.63
CA GLY A 334 39.01 12.48 -8.47
C GLY A 334 37.50 12.44 -8.22
N LYS A 335 36.69 12.67 -9.26
CA LYS A 335 35.57 11.79 -9.64
C LYS A 335 35.08 12.21 -11.02
N GLY A 336 35.44 11.43 -12.04
CA GLY A 336 34.83 11.58 -13.36
C GLY A 336 33.31 11.34 -13.25
N MET A 337 32.51 12.17 -13.92
CA MET A 337 31.08 11.88 -14.05
C MET A 337 30.92 10.51 -14.69
N THR A 338 30.08 9.65 -14.10
CA THR A 338 29.66 8.42 -14.76
C THR A 338 28.93 8.81 -16.05
N ASN A 339 29.45 8.37 -17.19
CA ASN A 339 28.80 8.57 -18.48
C ASN A 339 27.45 7.84 -18.46
N PHE A 340 26.37 8.57 -18.24
CA PHE A 340 25.04 8.08 -18.52
C PHE A 340 24.76 8.32 -20.01
N SER A 341 24.83 7.24 -20.80
CA SER A 341 24.25 7.24 -22.12
C SER A 341 22.76 7.53 -21.97
N VAL A 342 22.26 8.57 -22.62
CA VAL A 342 20.82 8.74 -22.82
C VAL A 342 20.35 7.49 -23.56
N ARG A 343 19.71 6.54 -22.86
CA ARG A 343 19.04 5.42 -23.50
C ARG A 343 17.87 6.03 -24.28
N ASN A 344 18.05 6.18 -25.59
CA ASN A 344 16.92 6.23 -26.49
C ASN A 344 16.12 4.96 -26.28
N TYR A 345 14.79 5.09 -26.20
CA TYR A 345 13.87 3.98 -26.10
C TYR A 345 14.07 3.05 -27.30
N GLN A 346 14.78 1.96 -27.07
CA GLN A 346 14.84 0.82 -27.96
C GLN A 346 14.53 -0.40 -27.10
N ALA A 347 13.46 -1.10 -27.46
CA ALA A 347 12.96 -2.27 -26.75
C ALA A 347 14.10 -3.28 -26.56
N MET A 348 14.54 -3.47 -25.32
CA MET A 348 15.48 -4.53 -24.97
C MET A 348 14.69 -5.79 -24.66
N GLN A 349 14.87 -6.80 -25.51
CA GLN A 349 14.63 -8.19 -25.19
C GLN A 349 15.52 -8.60 -23.99
N ASP A 350 14.96 -9.45 -23.13
CA ASP A 350 15.62 -10.02 -21.95
C ASP A 350 16.94 -10.69 -22.28
N ASN A 351 17.98 -10.36 -21.51
CA ASN A 351 19.20 -11.14 -21.41
C ASN A 351 19.67 -11.11 -19.95
N SER A 352 19.00 -11.90 -19.12
CA SER A 352 19.39 -12.18 -17.73
C SER A 352 20.53 -13.19 -17.68
N HIS A 353 21.75 -12.73 -17.38
CA HIS A 353 22.92 -13.57 -17.15
C HIS A 353 23.19 -13.81 -15.64
N LEU A 354 22.13 -13.95 -14.85
CA LEU A 354 22.16 -14.26 -13.41
C LEU A 354 21.32 -15.49 -13.03
N SER A 355 21.20 -16.45 -13.97
CA SER A 355 20.64 -17.79 -13.71
C SER A 355 21.71 -18.89 -13.57
N ARG A 356 22.95 -18.53 -13.25
CA ARG A 356 24.00 -19.49 -12.88
C ARG A 356 24.81 -18.97 -11.71
N LEU A 357 24.29 -19.19 -10.51
CA LEU A 357 24.98 -19.75 -9.34
C LEU A 357 24.17 -19.38 -8.09
N PHE A 358 23.60 -20.42 -7.48
CA PHE A 358 22.77 -20.50 -6.27
C PHE A 358 21.27 -20.21 -6.44
#